data_AF-R5QKK2-F1
#
_entry.id   AF-R5QKK2-F1
#
_cell.length_a   1.000
_cell.length_b   1.000
_cell.length_c   1.000
_cell.angle_alpha   90.00
_cell.angle_beta   90.00
_cell.angle_gamma   90.00
#
_symmetry.space_group_name_H-M   'P 1'
#
loop_
_entity.id
_entity.type
_entity.pdbx_description
1 polymer ?
#
loop_
_entity_poly.entity_id
_entity_poly.type
_entity_poly.pdbx_seq_one_letter_code
_entity_poly.pdbx_strand_id
1 'polypeptide(L)' 'MTIEMKLDQKYEDGLKHGRIEGEKFGRIEGEKIGRTEGEIEKEKELIAKWLQKGKTIAAIAEDLDKTEIYVKNLMKQL' A
#
# COMPACT_ATOMS: atom_id res chain seq x y z
N MET A 1 -26.36 -4.59 -44.33
CA MET A 1 -25.90 -4.81 -42.95
C MET A 1 -24.95 -3.65 -42.65
N THR A 2 -25.49 -2.62 -42.00
CA THR A 2 -25.05 -1.23 -42.13
C THR A 2 -23.86 -0.93 -41.22
N ILE A 3 -22.98 -0.08 -41.73
CA ILE A 3 -21.68 0.34 -41.19
C ILE A 3 -21.78 0.81 -39.72
N GLU A 4 -22.97 1.22 -39.30
CA GLU A 4 -23.37 1.63 -37.96
C GLU A 4 -23.17 0.54 -36.89
N MET A 5 -23.44 -0.74 -37.20
CA MET A 5 -23.29 -1.83 -36.22
C MET A 5 -21.82 -2.10 -35.85
N LYS A 6 -20.86 -1.74 -36.71
CA LYS A 6 -19.43 -1.95 -36.47
C LYS A 6 -18.78 -0.86 -35.60
N LEU A 7 -19.41 0.32 -35.52
CA LEU A 7 -18.91 1.41 -34.66
C LEU A 7 -19.31 1.18 -33.20
N ASP A 8 -20.55 0.75 -32.98
CA ASP A 8 -21.11 0.44 -31.64
C ASP A 8 -20.25 -0.62 -30.92
N GLN A 9 -19.94 -1.70 -31.65
CA GLN A 9 -19.17 -2.82 -31.10
C GLN A 9 -17.75 -2.40 -30.69
N LYS A 10 -17.09 -1.52 -31.45
CA LYS A 10 -15.76 -0.99 -31.09
C LYS A 10 -15.81 -0.04 -29.90
N TYR A 11 -16.90 0.72 -29.74
CA TYR A 11 -17.09 1.64 -28.63
C TYR A 11 -17.36 0.89 -27.32
N GLU A 12 -18.18 -0.17 -27.39
CA GLU A 12 -18.43 -1.07 -26.26
C GLU A 12 -17.18 -1.84 -25.82
N ASP A 13 -16.37 -2.34 -26.76
CA ASP A 13 -15.11 -3.02 -26.45
C ASP A 13 -14.09 -2.07 -25.80
N GLY A 14 -13.98 -0.82 -26.26
CA GLY A 14 -13.11 0.19 -25.67
C GLY A 14 -13.51 0.59 -24.25
N LEU A 15 -14.81 0.76 -23.98
CA LEU A 15 -15.34 1.05 -22.65
C LEU A 15 -15.14 -0.11 -21.67
N LYS A 16 -15.33 -1.35 -22.12
CA LYS A 16 -15.06 -2.54 -21.30
C LYS A 16 -13.58 -2.68 -20.97
N HIS A 17 -12.68 -2.47 -21.95
CA HIS A 17 -11.24 -2.55 -21.70
C HIS A 17 -10.79 -1.48 -20.69
N GLY A 18 -11.17 -0.22 -20.88
CA GLY A 18 -10.76 0.87 -19.98
C GLY A 18 -11.25 0.68 -18.54
N ARG A 19 -12.44 0.11 -18.36
CA ARG A 19 -12.98 -0.20 -17.02
C ARG A 19 -12.25 -1.37 -16.35
N ILE A 20 -11.98 -2.45 -17.09
CA ILE A 20 -11.27 -3.62 -16.55
C ILE A 20 -9.84 -3.23 -16.15
N GLU A 21 -9.15 -2.41 -16.97
CA GLU A 21 -7.80 -1.94 -16.66
C GLU A 21 -7.79 -0.97 -15.47
N GLY A 22 -8.74 -0.04 -15.40
CA GLY A 22 -8.88 0.88 -14.27
C GLY A 22 -9.18 0.18 -12.93
N GLU A 23 -10.08 -0.82 -12.93
CA GLU A 23 -10.39 -1.60 -11.72
C GLU A 23 -9.20 -2.47 -11.27
N LYS A 24 -8.46 -3.08 -12.22
CA LYS A 24 -7.25 -3.86 -11.89
C LYS A 24 -6.14 -2.98 -11.34
N PHE A 25 -5.84 -1.84 -11.99
CA PHE A 25 -4.80 -0.94 -11.54
C PHE A 25 -5.16 -0.30 -10.19
N GLY A 26 -6.39 0.17 -10.02
CA GLY A 26 -6.85 0.76 -8.76
C GLY A 26 -6.81 -0.24 -7.60
N ARG A 27 -7.15 -1.51 -7.83
CA ARG A 27 -7.05 -2.57 -6.82
C ARG A 27 -5.61 -2.94 -6.50
N ILE A 28 -4.73 -3.05 -7.50
CA ILE A 28 -3.32 -3.41 -7.27
C ILE A 28 -2.58 -2.28 -6.56
N GLU A 29 -2.80 -1.02 -6.96
CA GLU A 29 -2.26 0.17 -6.29
C GLU A 29 -2.81 0.29 -4.87
N GLY A 30 -4.13 0.16 -4.69
CA GLY A 30 -4.77 0.23 -3.38
C GLY A 30 -4.33 -0.90 -2.43
N GLU A 31 -4.20 -2.14 -2.91
CA GLU A 31 -3.71 -3.26 -2.10
C GLU A 31 -2.22 -3.14 -1.78
N LYS A 32 -1.38 -2.63 -2.69
CA LYS A 32 0.06 -2.42 -2.42
C LYS A 32 0.29 -1.25 -1.47
N ILE A 33 -0.36 -0.12 -1.69
CA ILE A 33 -0.23 1.08 -0.85
C ILE A 33 -0.80 0.79 0.53
N GLY A 34 -2.02 0.24 0.61
CA GLY A 34 -2.65 -0.11 1.88
C GLY A 34 -1.89 -1.18 2.67
N ARG A 35 -1.28 -2.18 2.00
CA ARG A 35 -0.39 -3.14 2.67
C ARG A 35 0.86 -2.46 3.20
N THR A 36 1.48 -1.57 2.42
CA THR A 36 2.71 -0.89 2.85
C THR A 36 2.46 0.07 4.01
N GLU A 37 1.39 0.86 3.94
CA GLU A 37 0.99 1.75 5.03
C GLU A 37 0.57 0.97 6.28
N GLY A 38 -0.16 -0.12 6.13
CA GLY A 38 -0.56 -0.98 7.25
C GLY A 38 0.61 -1.67 7.94
N GLU A 39 1.65 -2.06 7.20
CA GLU A 39 2.86 -2.63 7.80
C GLU A 39 3.66 -1.56 8.57
N ILE A 40 3.79 -0.35 8.01
CA ILE A 40 4.43 0.79 8.69
C ILE A 40 3.66 1.15 9.98
N GLU A 41 2.33 1.15 9.94
CA GLU A 41 1.50 1.44 11.11
C GLU A 41 1.66 0.39 12.21
N LYS A 42 1.72 -0.91 11.85
CA LYS A 42 2.05 -1.97 12.81
C LYS A 42 3.43 -1.80 13.41
N GLU A 43 4.44 -1.44 12.60
CA GLU A 43 5.80 -1.17 13.10
C GLU A 43 5.79 0.00 14.09
N LYS A 44 5.05 1.08 13.81
CA LYS A 44 4.86 2.19 14.76
C LYS A 44 4.24 1.72 16.07
N GLU A 45 3.18 0.92 16.00
CA GLU A 45 2.48 0.42 17.19
C GLU A 45 3.39 -0.49 18.05
N LEU A 46 4.18 -1.36 17.41
CA LEU A 46 5.17 -2.20 18.07
C LEU A 46 6.26 -1.38 18.76
N ILE A 47 6.82 -0.39 18.06
CA ILE A 47 7.81 0.54 18.61
C ILE A 47 7.24 1.25 19.85
N ALA A 48 6.04 1.81 19.76
CA ALA A 48 5.37 2.48 20.88
C ALA A 48 5.16 1.54 22.08
N LYS A 49 4.72 0.29 21.83
CA LYS A 49 4.50 -0.72 22.86
C LYS A 49 5.80 -1.15 23.55
N TRP A 50 6.89 -1.29 22.80
CA TRP A 50 8.19 -1.65 23.36
C TRP A 50 8.83 -0.49 24.14
N LEU A 51 8.66 0.75 23.69
CA LEU A 51 9.08 1.94 24.44
C LEU A 51 8.33 2.07 25.76
N GLN A 52 7.01 1.82 25.78
CA GLN A 52 6.23 1.79 27.02
C GLN A 52 6.72 0.70 27.99
N LYS A 53 7.24 -0.41 27.47
CA LYS A 53 7.88 -1.46 28.27
C LYS A 53 9.32 -1.13 28.70
N GLY A 54 9.86 0.02 28.30
CA GLY A 54 11.21 0.45 28.62
C GLY A 54 12.31 -0.21 27.79
N LYS A 55 11.99 -0.84 26.64
CA LYS A 55 13.03 -1.31 25.70
C LYS A 55 13.75 -0.13 25.07
N THR A 56 15.04 -0.31 24.80
CA THR A 56 15.87 0.69 24.11
C THR A 56 15.65 0.64 22.60
N ILE A 57 15.96 1.74 21.92
CA ILE A 57 15.85 1.85 20.45
C ILE A 57 16.71 0.79 19.75
N ALA A 58 17.91 0.49 20.27
CA ALA A 58 18.80 -0.54 19.73
C ALA A 58 18.14 -1.94 19.76
N ALA A 59 17.57 -2.34 20.91
CA ALA A 59 16.88 -3.62 21.02
C ALA A 59 15.65 -3.70 20.09
N ILE A 60 14.89 -2.60 19.97
CA ILE A 60 13.76 -2.53 19.05
C ILE A 60 14.19 -2.65 17.59
N ALA A 61 15.32 -2.02 17.22
CA ALA A 61 15.89 -2.12 15.89
C ALA A 61 16.33 -3.55 15.58
N GLU A 62 16.95 -4.25 16.54
CA GLU A 62 17.30 -5.67 16.43
C GLU A 62 16.04 -6.56 16.31
N ASP A 63 15.01 -6.35 17.13
CA ASP A 63 13.74 -7.10 17.07
C ASP A 63 13.01 -6.92 15.72
N LEU A 64 13.16 -5.76 15.06
CA LEU A 64 12.56 -5.46 13.76
C LEU A 64 13.45 -5.84 12.56
N ASP A 65 14.69 -6.29 12.80
CA ASP A 65 15.73 -6.44 11.77
C ASP A 65 15.92 -5.15 10.94
N LYS A 66 15.93 -4.01 11.63
CA LYS A 66 16.06 -2.66 11.06
C LYS A 66 17.19 -1.90 11.73
N THR A 67 17.47 -0.70 11.21
CA THR A 67 18.44 0.22 11.80
C THR A 67 17.80 1.10 12.87
N GLU A 68 18.57 1.54 13.85
CA GLU A 68 18.11 2.52 14.84
C GLU A 68 17.63 3.82 14.20
N ILE A 69 18.21 4.20 13.05
CA ILE A 69 17.79 5.37 12.27
C ILE A 69 16.36 5.20 11.75
N TYR A 70 16.03 4.00 11.27
CA TYR A 70 14.68 3.67 10.82
C TYR A 70 13.66 3.80 11.95
N VAL A 71 13.96 3.20 13.11
CA VAL A 71 13.11 3.29 14.31
C VAL A 71 12.95 4.75 14.76
N LYS A 72 14.01 5.55 14.78
CA LYS A 72 13.95 6.99 15.10
C LYS A 72 13.10 7.78 14.11
N ASN A 73 13.17 7.46 12.81
CA ASN A 73 12.34 8.10 11.80
C ASN A 73 10.87 7.75 11.97
N LEU A 74 10.55 6.49 12.26
CA LEU A 74 9.19 6.06 12.59
C LEU A 74 8.65 6.75 13.84
N MET A 75 9.48 6.91 14.88
CA MET A 75 9.12 7.66 16.09
C MET A 75 8.87 9.14 15.85
N LYS A 76 9.53 9.77 14.87
CA LYS A 76 9.23 11.15 14.48
C LYS A 76 7.90 11.29 13.73
N GLN A 77 7.36 10.18 13.24
CA GLN A 77 6.09 10.11 12.52
C GLN A 77 4.97 9.49 13.35
N LEU A 78 5.22 9.20 14.63
CA LEU A 78 4.26 8.84 15.67
C LEU A 78 3.75 10.13 16.31
#